data_AF-A0A5J4RFK7-F1
#
_entry.id   AF-A0A5J4RFK7-F1
#
_cell.length_a   1.000
_cell.length_b   1.000
_cell.length_c   1.000
_cell.angle_alpha   90.00
_cell.angle_beta   90.00
_cell.angle_gamma   90.00
#
_symmetry.space_group_name_H-M   'P 1'
#
loop_
_entity.id
_entity.type
_entity.pdbx_description
1 polymer ?
#
loop_
_entity_poly.entity_id
_entity_poly.type
_entity_poly.pdbx_seq_one_letter_code
_entity_poly.pdbx_strand_id
1 'polypeptide(L)'
;MKKVFNYLALAFWVTVALPLSFTSCEDDDNNIVVSNDELYQSILEEYVNKTVVPTYKELAEAALVMRQANEALKSDPTDAAMKAASDAWMRARIAWEISEAFLFGPVGEHALDIDGHIDSWPLELEAIVTEIESGANLTGKDAWDKEAEVIGFHVTEYLLYRDGQSRSVKDLTPEELNYLVAATDALVWDCV
;
A
#
# COMPACT_ATOMS: atom_id res chain seq x y z
N MET A 1 67.71 16.47 27.77
CA MET A 1 68.21 17.85 28.05
C MET A 1 69.31 18.19 27.05
N LYS A 2 69.34 19.45 26.58
CA LYS A 2 70.30 20.11 25.65
C LYS A 2 70.01 19.82 24.15
N LYS A 3 69.43 20.68 23.31
CA LYS A 3 69.75 22.09 22.90
C LYS A 3 71.25 22.22 22.62
N VAL A 4 71.78 22.62 21.45
CA VAL A 4 71.58 23.84 20.64
C VAL A 4 72.38 23.66 19.30
N PHE A 5 71.84 24.03 18.12
CA PHE A 5 72.21 25.20 17.27
C PHE A 5 73.65 25.26 16.71
N ASN A 6 73.86 25.21 15.37
CA ASN A 6 73.99 26.39 14.47
C ASN A 6 74.62 26.07 13.09
N TYR A 7 74.42 27.02 12.15
CA TYR A 7 75.09 27.27 10.85
C TYR A 7 74.51 26.57 9.61
N LEU A 8 74.37 27.20 8.43
CA LEU A 8 74.22 28.58 7.95
C LEU A 8 74.09 28.43 6.41
N ALA A 9 73.21 29.20 5.76
CA ALA A 9 73.10 29.39 4.30
C ALA A 9 72.68 28.13 3.48
N LEU A 10 71.68 28.17 2.61
CA LEU A 10 71.53 29.12 1.51
C LEU A 10 70.06 29.08 1.04
N ALA A 11 69.49 30.26 0.82
CA ALA A 11 68.15 30.43 0.29
C ALA A 11 68.06 30.00 -1.18
N PHE A 12 67.03 29.23 -1.53
CA PHE A 12 66.41 29.31 -2.84
C PHE A 12 64.90 29.05 -2.68
N TRP A 13 64.17 30.14 -2.46
CA TRP A 13 62.72 30.16 -2.47
C TRP A 13 62.25 30.01 -3.92
N VAL A 14 61.82 28.80 -4.31
CA VAL A 14 60.95 28.64 -5.47
C VAL A 14 59.51 28.69 -4.96
N THR A 15 59.00 29.91 -4.79
CA THR A 15 57.56 30.14 -4.77
C THR A 15 57.03 29.82 -6.16
N VAL A 16 56.51 28.62 -6.34
CA VAL A 16 55.56 28.35 -7.41
C VAL A 16 54.29 29.12 -7.05
N ALA A 17 54.19 30.34 -7.53
CA ALA A 17 52.92 31.04 -7.59
C ALA A 17 52.05 30.24 -8.57
N LEU A 18 51.15 29.40 -8.07
CA LEU A 18 50.00 28.96 -8.83
C LEU A 18 49.20 30.23 -9.16
N PRO A 19 49.07 30.65 -10.43
CA PRO A 19 48.02 31.59 -10.76
C PRO A 19 46.69 30.87 -10.50
N LEU A 20 46.02 31.26 -9.42
CA LEU A 20 44.58 31.07 -9.30
C LEU A 20 43.98 31.94 -10.41
N SER A 21 43.83 31.34 -11.59
CA SER A 21 42.96 31.89 -12.62
C SER A 21 41.54 31.80 -12.11
N PHE A 22 41.09 32.87 -11.44
CA PHE A 22 39.67 33.17 -11.31
C PHE A 22 39.17 33.52 -12.70
N THR A 23 38.86 32.50 -13.49
CA THR A 23 38.01 32.67 -14.67
C THR A 23 36.60 32.94 -14.14
N SER A 24 36.27 34.22 -14.00
CA SER A 24 34.88 34.66 -13.97
C SER A 24 34.30 34.30 -15.33
N CYS A 25 33.53 33.22 -15.41
CA CYS A 25 32.65 33.05 -16.56
C CYS A 25 31.68 34.22 -16.53
N GLU A 26 31.86 35.09 -17.51
CA GLU A 26 30.91 36.10 -17.93
C GLU A 26 29.60 35.37 -18.25
N ASP A 27 28.49 35.84 -17.67
CA ASP A 27 27.15 35.32 -17.89
C ASP A 27 26.79 35.46 -19.39
N ASP A 28 27.03 34.40 -20.16
CA ASP A 28 26.29 34.17 -21.40
C ASP A 28 24.99 33.47 -21.01
N ASP A 29 23.95 34.28 -20.80
CA ASP A 29 22.55 33.89 -20.73
C ASP A 29 22.10 33.26 -22.06
N ASN A 30 22.62 32.07 -22.36
CA ASN A 30 21.92 31.11 -23.19
C ASN A 30 21.41 30.04 -22.23
N ASN A 31 20.34 30.40 -21.53
CA ASN A 31 19.54 29.47 -20.77
C ASN A 31 18.87 28.52 -21.78
N ILE A 32 19.65 27.55 -22.27
CA ILE A 32 19.12 26.38 -22.95
C ILE A 32 18.32 25.68 -21.87
N VAL A 33 17.02 25.96 -21.85
CA VAL A 33 16.04 25.07 -21.25
C VAL A 33 16.18 23.77 -22.03
N VAL A 34 17.05 22.88 -21.57
CA VAL A 34 17.01 21.49 -21.98
C VAL A 34 15.69 20.99 -21.41
N SER A 35 14.65 21.02 -22.25
CA SER A 35 13.35 20.47 -21.91
C SER A 35 13.58 18.97 -21.65
N ASN A 36 13.45 18.60 -20.38
CA ASN A 36 13.44 17.20 -19.96
C ASN A 36 12.04 16.58 -20.16
N ASP A 37 11.15 17.24 -20.91
CA ASP A 37 9.75 16.84 -21.01
C ASP A 37 9.62 15.43 -21.60
N GLU A 38 10.43 15.07 -22.61
CA GLU A 38 10.47 13.71 -23.17
C GLU A 38 10.94 12.68 -22.13
N LEU A 39 11.94 13.02 -21.31
CA LEU A 39 12.43 12.15 -20.24
C LEU A 39 11.36 11.98 -19.15
N TYR A 40 10.78 13.06 -18.66
CA TYR A 40 9.74 13.00 -17.62
C TYR A 40 8.50 12.27 -18.11
N GLN A 41 8.10 12.49 -19.37
CA GLN A 41 7.02 11.74 -19.98
C GLN A 41 7.34 10.24 -20.02
N SER A 42 8.55 9.85 -20.45
CA SER A 42 8.94 8.43 -20.47
C SER A 42 8.94 7.79 -19.07
N ILE A 43 9.38 8.52 -18.04
CA ILE A 43 9.37 8.05 -16.65
C ILE A 43 7.93 7.84 -16.17
N LEU A 44 7.02 8.79 -16.45
CA LEU A 44 5.61 8.69 -16.07
C LEU A 44 4.91 7.56 -16.81
N GLU A 45 5.18 7.37 -18.11
CA GLU A 45 4.65 6.26 -18.90
C GLU A 45 5.12 4.90 -18.34
N GLU A 46 6.40 4.77 -17.96
CA GLU A 46 6.89 3.56 -17.31
C GLU A 46 6.28 3.35 -15.93
N TYR A 47 6.21 4.39 -15.11
CA TYR A 47 5.61 4.34 -13.77
C TYR A 47 4.15 3.87 -13.82
N VAL A 48 3.35 4.43 -14.73
CA VAL A 48 1.95 4.02 -14.89
C VAL A 48 1.85 2.58 -15.39
N ASN A 49 2.56 2.24 -16.48
CA ASN A 49 2.36 0.95 -17.16
C ASN A 49 3.08 -0.23 -16.50
N LYS A 50 4.14 0.02 -15.72
CA LYS A 50 4.96 -1.03 -15.09
C LYS A 50 4.82 -1.10 -13.57
N THR A 51 4.25 -0.07 -12.94
CA THR A 51 4.03 -0.04 -11.48
C THR A 51 2.54 0.08 -11.15
N VAL A 52 1.89 1.20 -11.49
CA VAL A 52 0.53 1.49 -11.02
C VAL A 52 -0.50 0.50 -11.56
N VAL A 53 -0.61 0.36 -12.88
CA VAL A 53 -1.60 -0.52 -13.52
C VAL A 53 -1.39 -1.99 -13.15
N PRO A 54 -0.15 -2.55 -13.19
CA PRO A 54 0.08 -3.92 -12.75
C PRO A 54 -0.25 -4.16 -11.27
N THR A 55 0.02 -3.21 -10.37
CA THR A 55 -0.30 -3.38 -8.94
C THR A 55 -1.80 -3.44 -8.72
N TYR A 56 -2.59 -2.52 -9.30
CA TYR A 56 -4.06 -2.59 -9.17
C TYR A 56 -4.65 -3.81 -9.86
N LYS A 57 -4.05 -4.29 -10.95
CA LYS A 57 -4.44 -5.55 -11.56
C LYS A 57 -4.20 -6.73 -10.62
N GLU A 58 -3.05 -6.81 -9.95
CA GLU A 58 -2.79 -7.85 -8.95
C GLU A 58 -3.76 -7.75 -7.77
N LEU A 59 -4.09 -6.55 -7.30
CA LEU A 59 -5.11 -6.34 -6.27
C LEU A 59 -6.47 -6.89 -6.70
N ALA A 60 -6.94 -6.53 -7.89
CA ALA A 60 -8.20 -7.02 -8.45
C ALA A 60 -8.24 -8.55 -8.55
N GLU A 61 -7.18 -9.16 -9.10
CA GLU A 61 -7.07 -10.61 -9.24
C GLU A 61 -6.99 -11.32 -7.87
N ALA A 62 -6.25 -10.76 -6.90
CA ALA A 62 -6.14 -11.31 -5.56
C ALA A 62 -7.46 -11.17 -4.77
N ALA A 63 -8.18 -10.06 -4.91
CA ALA A 63 -9.49 -9.85 -4.30
C ALA A 63 -10.53 -10.87 -4.84
N LEU A 64 -10.52 -11.15 -6.15
CA LEU A 64 -11.38 -12.19 -6.74
C LEU A 64 -11.05 -13.60 -6.19
N VAL A 65 -9.77 -13.90 -5.96
CA VAL A 65 -9.36 -15.16 -5.32
C VAL A 65 -9.82 -15.22 -3.85
N MET A 66 -9.69 -14.11 -3.12
CA MET A 66 -10.20 -14.00 -1.74
C MET A 66 -11.71 -14.24 -1.67
N ARG A 67 -12.48 -13.65 -2.60
CA ARG A 67 -13.93 -13.90 -2.72
C ARG A 67 -14.25 -15.38 -2.86
N GLN A 68 -13.60 -16.06 -3.80
CA GLN A 68 -13.81 -17.50 -4.03
C GLN A 68 -13.46 -18.32 -2.79
N ALA A 69 -12.38 -17.97 -2.07
CA ALA A 69 -11.98 -18.67 -0.86
C ALA A 69 -12.97 -18.46 0.30
N ASN A 70 -13.48 -17.23 0.47
CA ASN A 70 -14.47 -16.90 1.50
C ASN A 70 -15.84 -17.54 1.19
N GLU A 71 -16.26 -17.59 -0.07
CA GLU A 71 -17.45 -18.32 -0.50
C GLU A 71 -17.31 -19.83 -0.24
N ALA A 72 -16.14 -20.41 -0.52
CA ALA A 72 -15.85 -21.81 -0.24
C ALA A 72 -15.86 -22.11 1.27
N LEU A 73 -15.25 -21.24 2.09
CA LEU A 73 -15.28 -21.34 3.55
C LEU A 73 -16.71 -21.30 4.10
N LYS A 74 -17.57 -20.41 3.58
CA LYS A 74 -18.98 -20.36 3.97
C LYS A 74 -19.74 -21.64 3.58
N SER A 75 -19.44 -22.22 2.41
CA SER A 75 -20.13 -23.40 1.91
C SER A 75 -19.69 -24.71 2.59
N ASP A 76 -18.41 -24.84 2.94
CA ASP A 76 -17.85 -26.03 3.60
C ASP A 76 -16.85 -25.61 4.70
N PRO A 77 -17.35 -25.25 5.90
CA PRO A 77 -16.51 -24.70 6.96
C PRO A 77 -15.58 -25.77 7.55
N THR A 78 -14.32 -25.74 7.11
CA THR A 78 -13.24 -26.58 7.63
C THR A 78 -12.02 -25.73 7.98
N ASP A 79 -11.14 -26.21 8.86
CA ASP A 79 -9.89 -25.50 9.18
C ASP A 79 -8.99 -25.32 7.94
N ALA A 80 -9.07 -26.24 6.98
CA ALA A 80 -8.37 -26.11 5.70
C ALA A 80 -8.95 -24.98 4.83
N ALA A 81 -10.27 -24.85 4.76
CA ALA A 81 -10.94 -23.75 4.07
C ALA A 81 -10.67 -22.41 4.77
N MET A 82 -10.64 -22.39 6.10
CA MET A 82 -10.31 -21.21 6.90
C MET A 82 -8.89 -20.74 6.59
N LYS A 83 -7.92 -21.66 6.58
CA LYS A 83 -6.56 -21.33 6.18
C LYS A 83 -6.48 -20.80 4.74
N ALA A 84 -7.20 -21.41 3.80
CA ALA A 84 -7.22 -20.95 2.41
C ALA A 84 -7.79 -19.52 2.27
N ALA A 85 -8.85 -19.21 3.02
CA ALA A 85 -9.45 -17.88 3.11
C ALA A 85 -8.47 -16.87 3.72
N SER A 86 -7.84 -17.19 4.86
CA SER A 86 -6.81 -16.35 5.48
C SER A 86 -5.62 -16.08 4.54
N ASP A 87 -5.11 -17.11 3.87
CA ASP A 87 -3.98 -16.99 2.94
C ASP A 87 -4.35 -16.11 1.72
N ALA A 88 -5.57 -16.26 1.20
CA ALA A 88 -6.07 -15.43 0.10
C ALA A 88 -6.26 -13.97 0.51
N TRP A 89 -6.77 -13.72 1.73
CA TRP A 89 -6.85 -12.39 2.31
C TRP A 89 -5.46 -11.74 2.41
N MET A 90 -4.46 -12.48 2.90
CA MET A 90 -3.10 -11.97 3.03
C MET A 90 -2.51 -11.57 1.66
N ARG A 91 -2.79 -12.36 0.61
CA ARG A 91 -2.37 -12.00 -0.75
C ARG A 91 -3.01 -10.70 -1.22
N ALA A 92 -4.32 -10.55 -1.05
CA ALA A 92 -5.03 -9.33 -1.42
C ALA A 92 -4.50 -8.11 -0.63
N ARG A 93 -4.28 -8.29 0.69
CA ARG A 93 -3.73 -7.25 1.55
C ARG A 93 -2.35 -6.80 1.11
N ILE A 94 -1.45 -7.73 0.77
CA ILE A 94 -0.12 -7.38 0.26
C ILE A 94 -0.21 -6.55 -1.02
N ALA A 95 -1.12 -6.89 -1.94
CA ALA A 95 -1.31 -6.14 -3.17
C ALA A 95 -1.83 -4.71 -2.91
N TRP A 96 -2.75 -4.56 -1.97
CA TRP A 96 -3.27 -3.26 -1.52
C TRP A 96 -2.16 -2.39 -0.89
N GLU A 97 -1.43 -2.92 0.08
CA GLU A 97 -0.37 -2.19 0.81
C GLU A 97 0.75 -1.70 -0.12
N ILE A 98 1.10 -2.49 -1.15
CA ILE A 98 2.08 -2.07 -2.17
C ILE A 98 1.56 -0.89 -3.00
N SER A 99 0.24 -0.75 -3.13
CA SER A 99 -0.39 0.36 -3.87
C SER A 99 -0.41 1.68 -3.11
N GLU A 100 -0.21 1.66 -1.79
CA GLU A 100 -0.37 2.86 -0.94
C GLU A 100 0.62 3.98 -1.23
N ALA A 101 1.74 3.67 -1.92
CA ALA A 101 2.67 4.68 -2.41
C ALA A 101 2.05 5.64 -3.44
N PHE A 102 0.84 5.35 -3.93
CA PHE A 102 0.16 6.11 -4.96
C PHE A 102 -1.36 6.20 -4.78
N LEU A 103 -1.79 6.53 -3.55
CA LEU A 103 -3.19 6.85 -3.23
C LEU A 103 -3.62 8.24 -3.74
N PHE A 104 -3.52 8.44 -5.05
CA PHE A 104 -4.03 9.62 -5.74
C PHE A 104 -4.77 9.20 -7.02
N GLY A 105 -5.54 10.10 -7.60
CA GLY A 105 -6.43 9.74 -8.70
C GLY A 105 -7.67 8.99 -8.17
N PRO A 106 -8.17 7.94 -8.84
CA PRO A 106 -9.43 7.29 -8.47
C PRO A 106 -9.54 6.87 -7.01
N VAL A 107 -8.50 6.28 -6.44
CA VAL A 107 -8.52 5.79 -5.05
C VAL A 107 -8.54 6.93 -4.02
N GLY A 108 -7.92 8.07 -4.35
CA GLY A 108 -7.87 9.26 -3.47
C GLY A 108 -8.97 10.28 -3.78
N GLU A 109 -9.88 9.98 -4.70
CA GLU A 109 -11.01 10.84 -5.03
C GLU A 109 -12.07 10.72 -3.93
N HIS A 110 -12.32 11.81 -3.20
CA HIS A 110 -13.29 11.85 -2.11
C HIS A 110 -14.70 11.45 -2.54
N ALA A 111 -15.07 11.65 -3.81
CA ALA A 111 -16.38 11.23 -4.32
C ALA A 111 -16.50 9.71 -4.52
N LEU A 112 -15.38 8.99 -4.58
CA LEU A 112 -15.35 7.53 -4.69
C LEU A 112 -15.04 6.85 -3.35
N ASP A 113 -14.22 7.49 -2.50
CA ASP A 113 -13.86 7.04 -1.16
C ASP A 113 -13.40 5.57 -1.07
N ILE A 114 -12.73 5.08 -2.11
CA ILE A 114 -12.30 3.67 -2.21
C ILE A 114 -11.33 3.32 -1.05
N ASP A 115 -10.36 4.18 -0.78
CA ASP A 115 -9.40 4.01 0.33
C ASP A 115 -10.11 3.81 1.67
N GLY A 116 -11.01 4.74 2.01
CA GLY A 116 -11.84 4.64 3.21
C GLY A 116 -12.64 3.35 3.21
N HIS A 117 -13.42 3.11 2.16
CA HIS A 117 -14.38 2.00 2.09
C HIS A 117 -13.75 0.61 2.21
N ILE A 118 -12.57 0.40 1.62
CA ILE A 118 -11.89 -0.90 1.68
C ILE A 118 -10.88 -1.00 2.82
N ASP A 119 -10.38 0.10 3.39
CA ASP A 119 -9.28 0.07 4.36
C ASP A 119 -9.42 0.97 5.59
N SER A 120 -10.64 1.25 6.03
CA SER A 120 -10.85 2.05 7.23
C SER A 120 -10.38 1.37 8.51
N TRP A 121 -9.71 2.18 9.34
CA TRP A 121 -9.28 1.83 10.69
C TRP A 121 -9.35 3.06 11.61
N PRO A 122 -9.86 2.93 12.86
CA PRO A 122 -10.29 1.73 13.56
C PRO A 122 -11.69 1.23 13.14
N LEU A 123 -12.01 -0.02 13.52
CA LEU A 123 -13.33 -0.61 13.32
C LEU A 123 -14.38 -0.11 14.32
N GLU A 124 -15.62 0.03 13.86
CA GLU A 124 -16.81 0.22 14.71
C GLU A 124 -17.35 -1.13 15.19
N LEU A 125 -16.61 -1.77 16.10
CA LEU A 125 -16.86 -3.14 16.56
C LEU A 125 -18.27 -3.35 17.15
N GLU A 126 -18.83 -2.37 17.85
CA GLU A 126 -20.19 -2.49 18.41
C GLU A 126 -21.24 -2.62 17.29
N ALA A 127 -21.08 -1.85 16.21
CA ALA A 127 -21.98 -1.91 15.06
C ALA A 127 -21.81 -3.23 14.29
N ILE A 128 -20.57 -3.70 14.09
CA ILE A 128 -20.29 -4.99 13.44
C ILE A 128 -20.93 -6.13 14.24
N VAL A 129 -20.71 -6.18 15.56
CA VAL A 129 -21.27 -7.22 16.42
C VAL A 129 -22.80 -7.16 16.44
N THR A 130 -23.39 -5.97 16.56
CA THR A 130 -24.84 -5.79 16.55
C THR A 130 -25.47 -6.31 15.25
N GLU A 131 -24.84 -6.05 14.11
CA GLU A 131 -25.33 -6.51 12.81
C GLU A 131 -25.22 -8.04 12.69
N ILE A 132 -24.10 -8.65 13.12
CA ILE A 132 -23.93 -10.10 13.15
C ILE A 132 -25.00 -10.75 14.06
N GLU A 133 -25.21 -10.19 15.25
CA GLU A 133 -26.18 -10.69 16.23
C GLU A 133 -27.65 -10.53 15.79
N SER A 134 -27.92 -9.61 14.85
CA SER A 134 -29.26 -9.45 14.28
C SER A 134 -29.73 -10.70 13.51
N GLY A 135 -28.79 -11.52 13.03
CA GLY A 135 -29.05 -12.70 12.22
C GLY A 135 -29.63 -12.38 10.83
N ALA A 136 -29.60 -11.13 10.40
CA ALA A 136 -30.00 -10.73 9.06
C ALA A 136 -29.04 -11.32 8.02
N ASN A 137 -29.57 -11.82 6.91
CA ASN A 137 -28.75 -12.27 5.80
C ASN A 137 -28.28 -11.06 4.99
N LEU A 138 -27.11 -10.54 5.35
CA LEU A 138 -26.46 -9.41 4.69
C LEU A 138 -26.01 -9.81 3.28
N THR A 139 -26.41 -9.03 2.27
CA THR A 139 -25.91 -9.18 0.90
C THR A 139 -24.68 -8.30 0.68
N GLY A 140 -23.89 -8.58 -0.36
CA GLY A 140 -22.78 -7.71 -0.75
C GLY A 140 -23.23 -6.27 -1.01
N LYS A 141 -24.44 -6.07 -1.56
CA LYS A 141 -25.00 -4.74 -1.78
C LYS A 141 -25.29 -4.03 -0.46
N ASP A 142 -25.91 -4.73 0.48
CA ASP A 142 -26.20 -4.16 1.79
C ASP A 142 -24.91 -3.81 2.53
N ALA A 143 -23.84 -4.60 2.35
CA ALA A 143 -22.52 -4.31 2.90
C ALA A 143 -21.84 -3.12 2.21
N TRP A 144 -21.92 -3.02 0.88
CA TRP A 144 -21.33 -1.90 0.13
C TRP A 144 -21.96 -0.55 0.49
N ASP A 145 -23.24 -0.54 0.86
CA ASP A 145 -23.95 0.65 1.33
C ASP A 145 -23.66 1.01 2.81
N LYS A 146 -22.76 0.28 3.51
CA LYS A 146 -22.40 0.57 4.91
C LYS A 146 -21.29 1.62 5.02
N GLU A 147 -21.19 2.20 6.21
CA GLU A 147 -20.05 3.04 6.60
C GLU A 147 -18.74 2.24 6.56
N ALA A 148 -17.65 2.93 6.28
CA ALA A 148 -16.36 2.31 6.00
C ALA A 148 -15.78 1.52 7.18
N GLU A 149 -16.03 1.95 8.41
CA GLU A 149 -15.51 1.33 9.64
C GLU A 149 -16.20 -0.01 9.99
N VAL A 150 -17.20 -0.44 9.21
CA VAL A 150 -17.91 -1.71 9.42
C VAL A 150 -17.74 -2.72 8.28
N ILE A 151 -16.89 -2.43 7.28
CA ILE A 151 -16.56 -3.33 6.16
C ILE A 151 -15.06 -3.29 5.84
N GLY A 152 -14.66 -3.76 4.66
CA GLY A 152 -13.27 -3.67 4.18
C GLY A 152 -12.32 -4.75 4.73
N PHE A 153 -11.03 -4.52 4.50
CA PHE A 153 -9.95 -5.45 4.82
C PHE A 153 -9.90 -5.78 6.29
N HIS A 154 -10.07 -4.79 7.17
CA HIS A 154 -9.94 -5.00 8.61
C HIS A 154 -11.14 -5.74 9.23
N VAL A 155 -12.34 -5.62 8.67
CA VAL A 155 -13.47 -6.46 9.09
C VAL A 155 -13.30 -7.90 8.64
N THR A 156 -12.88 -8.11 7.39
CA THR A 156 -12.57 -9.46 6.92
C THR A 156 -11.39 -10.08 7.68
N GLU A 157 -10.39 -9.28 8.09
CA GLU A 157 -9.31 -9.68 8.99
C GLU A 157 -9.84 -10.13 10.35
N TYR A 158 -10.70 -9.32 11.00
CA TYR A 158 -11.30 -9.63 12.30
C TYR A 158 -12.06 -10.97 12.29
N LEU A 159 -12.70 -11.30 11.17
CA LEU A 159 -13.45 -12.53 10.97
C LEU A 159 -12.55 -13.74 10.65
N LEU A 160 -11.35 -13.52 10.09
CA LEU A 160 -10.43 -14.59 9.68
C LEU A 160 -9.30 -14.85 10.68
N TYR A 161 -8.90 -13.86 11.48
CA TYR A 161 -7.70 -13.90 12.32
C TYR A 161 -7.99 -13.65 13.81
N ARG A 162 -7.14 -14.23 14.66
CA ARG A 162 -7.04 -13.94 16.09
C ARG A 162 -5.60 -14.14 16.55
N ASP A 163 -5.06 -13.15 17.26
CA ASP A 163 -3.69 -13.20 17.81
C ASP A 163 -2.61 -13.56 16.77
N GLY A 164 -2.76 -13.05 15.55
CA GLY A 164 -1.82 -13.28 14.44
C GLY A 164 -1.87 -14.67 13.82
N GLN A 165 -2.91 -15.47 14.10
CA GLN A 165 -3.16 -16.77 13.50
C GLN A 165 -4.55 -16.80 12.87
N SER A 166 -4.77 -17.67 11.87
CA SER A 166 -6.12 -17.98 11.42
C SER A 166 -6.98 -18.46 12.60
N ARG A 167 -8.22 -17.98 12.69
CA ARG A 167 -9.21 -18.48 13.66
C ARG A 167 -9.45 -19.98 13.45
N SER A 168 -9.95 -20.67 14.46
CA SER A 168 -10.49 -22.01 14.26
C SER A 168 -11.85 -21.88 13.59
N VAL A 169 -12.18 -22.76 12.63
CA VAL A 169 -13.47 -22.66 11.93
C VAL A 169 -14.66 -22.86 12.89
N LYS A 170 -14.43 -23.55 14.01
CA LYS A 170 -15.43 -23.77 15.07
C LYS A 170 -15.78 -22.50 15.83
N ASP A 171 -14.97 -21.46 15.69
CA ASP A 171 -15.18 -20.17 16.33
C ASP A 171 -16.06 -19.27 15.48
N LEU A 172 -16.45 -19.68 14.26
CA LEU A 172 -17.29 -18.88 13.36
C LEU A 172 -18.73 -19.37 13.37
N THR A 173 -19.65 -18.42 13.52
CA THR A 173 -21.09 -18.67 13.34
C THR A 173 -21.50 -18.57 11.86
N PRO A 174 -22.66 -19.12 11.47
CA PRO A 174 -23.22 -18.90 10.13
C PRO A 174 -23.40 -17.42 9.78
N GLU A 175 -23.72 -16.58 10.77
CA GLU A 175 -23.89 -15.13 10.63
C GLU A 175 -22.54 -14.44 10.37
N GLU A 176 -21.48 -14.81 11.10
CA GLU A 176 -20.12 -14.34 10.84
C GLU A 176 -19.63 -14.75 9.44
N LEU A 177 -19.92 -15.98 9.01
CA LEU A 177 -19.60 -16.45 7.65
C LEU A 177 -20.39 -15.70 6.57
N ASN A 178 -21.65 -15.33 6.85
CA ASN A 178 -22.41 -14.49 5.95
C ASN A 178 -21.84 -13.07 5.86
N TYR A 179 -21.49 -12.48 7.00
CA TYR A 179 -20.88 -11.15 7.05
C TYR A 179 -19.55 -11.13 6.30
N LEU A 180 -18.69 -12.14 6.52
CA LEU A 180 -17.42 -12.29 5.82
C LEU A 180 -17.61 -12.23 4.30
N VAL A 181 -18.54 -13.01 3.75
CA VAL A 181 -18.82 -13.02 2.31
C VAL A 181 -19.40 -11.68 1.83
N ALA A 182 -20.31 -11.07 2.59
CA ALA A 182 -20.92 -9.79 2.21
C ALA A 182 -19.89 -8.65 2.21
N ALA A 183 -19.06 -8.53 3.25
CA ALA A 183 -17.98 -7.55 3.32
C ALA A 183 -16.91 -7.80 2.24
N THR A 184 -16.64 -9.07 1.90
CA THR A 184 -15.74 -9.42 0.80
C THR A 184 -16.30 -8.99 -0.55
N ASP A 185 -17.60 -9.19 -0.79
CA ASP A 185 -18.25 -8.76 -2.03
C ASP A 185 -18.17 -7.25 -2.22
N ALA A 186 -18.44 -6.48 -1.16
CA ALA A 186 -18.30 -5.03 -1.16
C ALA A 186 -16.87 -4.62 -1.53
N LEU A 187 -15.87 -5.10 -0.78
CA LEU A 187 -14.45 -4.82 -1.01
C LEU A 187 -14.02 -5.15 -2.44
N VAL A 188 -14.44 -6.31 -2.96
CA VAL A 188 -14.08 -6.75 -4.31
C VAL A 188 -14.62 -5.79 -5.36
N TRP A 189 -15.82 -5.23 -5.18
CA TRP A 189 -16.40 -4.30 -6.15
C TRP A 189 -15.65 -2.98 -6.26
N ASP A 190 -15.00 -2.53 -5.18
CA ASP A 190 -14.14 -1.35 -5.23
C ASP A 190 -12.74 -1.67 -5.77
N CYS A 191 -12.38 -2.95 -5.87
CA CYS A 191 -11.12 -3.42 -6.45
C CYS A 191 -11.18 -3.73 -7.96
N VAL A 192 -12.37 -3.95 -8.55
CA VAL A 192 -12.55 -4.51 -9.92
C VAL A 192 -13.23 -3.59 -10.92
#